data_AF-A0A2A2WDF5-F1
#
_entry.id   AF-A0A2A2WDF5-F1
#
_cell.length_a   1.000
_cell.length_b   1.000
_cell.length_c   1.000
_cell.angle_alpha   90.00
_cell.angle_beta   90.00
_cell.angle_gamma   90.00
#
_symmetry.space_group_name_H-M   'P 1'
#
loop_
_entity.id
_entity.type
_entity.pdbx_description
1 polymer ?
#
loop_
_entity_poly.entity_id
_entity_poly.type
_entity_poly.pdbx_seq_one_letter_code
_entity_poly.pdbx_strand_id
1 'polypeptide(L)'
;MRFVRTIPFLVLAVVALAISAAALAGDAASRFRSDKNQDKNLPWYQPVKGEFPPEGSAHSIKGELIWVDHAERELHLRVDRDDSQGAGAQDLPLLLTMLPYGSIEYNGQPASLQDIPLGTHLHTWCYPTDPDDKRPPIAGRHQRISPEAKFRQCIRIEDDFSYHARRNQVWRVDDVDHKTMQLTATLLVDGQPEDDARRFDLLESTVIYQGPGFGTLASIRPGQQVQMNLTWATLYGPGRVFHIWLDQRSRELARDRQRRRHHDHIRQRGIPGWVDAVDDEASTVTVTFFDGLDISLLESLDDIVPEPLGWPTSGGAKDDKKPKGTLAVARSTLMTYEPLNDRKGGNILKTNQVPLVPGCCGVQIQLQCGLLLEGYRPGEIVRFFPASWEFVALPSEEQFFGRE
;
A
#
# COMPACT_ATOMS: atom_id res chain seq x y z
N MET A 1 49.17 32.04 53.46
CA MET A 1 49.02 32.99 52.33
C MET A 1 48.76 32.16 51.07
N ARG A 2 47.71 32.53 50.30
CA ARG A 2 47.24 31.94 49.01
C ARG A 2 46.22 30.78 49.05
N PHE A 3 44.97 31.19 49.28
CA PHE A 3 43.74 30.98 48.48
C PHE A 3 43.55 29.68 47.65
N VAL A 4 42.60 28.85 48.16
CA VAL A 4 41.35 28.37 47.54
C VAL A 4 41.14 28.63 46.03
N ARG A 5 40.87 27.57 45.27
CA ARG A 5 39.63 27.43 44.46
C ARG A 5 39.49 26.02 43.86
N THR A 6 38.49 25.31 44.39
CA THR A 6 37.83 24.17 43.79
C THR A 6 37.11 24.60 42.50
N ILE A 7 37.28 23.83 41.42
CA ILE A 7 36.51 23.96 40.18
C ILE A 7 35.72 22.65 40.03
N PRO A 8 34.38 22.68 39.90
CA PRO A 8 33.61 21.48 39.61
C PRO A 8 33.73 21.17 38.11
N PHE A 9 34.08 19.92 37.78
CA PHE A 9 33.93 19.42 36.43
C PHE A 9 32.43 19.33 36.10
N LEU A 10 31.98 20.24 35.25
CA LEU A 10 30.66 20.24 34.65
C LEU A 10 30.61 19.05 33.66
N VAL A 11 29.89 17.99 34.01
CA VAL A 11 29.51 16.93 33.07
C VAL A 11 28.46 17.53 32.15
N LEU A 12 28.88 17.91 30.94
CA LEU A 12 27.98 18.33 29.88
C LEU A 12 27.31 17.08 29.31
N ALA A 13 26.18 16.67 29.90
CA ALA A 13 25.30 15.69 29.29
C ALA A 13 24.69 16.32 28.04
N VAL A 14 25.20 15.96 26.86
CA VAL A 14 24.50 16.20 25.60
C VAL A 14 23.31 15.26 25.58
N VAL A 15 22.17 15.76 26.07
CA VAL A 15 20.87 15.14 25.88
C VAL A 15 20.58 15.23 24.38
N ALA A 16 20.80 14.13 23.66
CA ALA A 16 20.21 13.96 22.35
C ALA A 16 18.69 13.99 22.55
N LEU A 17 18.04 15.06 22.10
CA LEU A 17 16.59 15.10 21.99
C LEU A 17 16.18 14.05 20.96
N ALA A 18 15.90 12.84 21.43
CA ALA A 18 15.02 11.94 20.74
C ALA A 18 13.61 12.54 20.82
N ILE A 19 13.30 13.46 19.91
CA ILE A 19 11.93 13.88 19.67
C ILE A 19 11.23 12.62 19.16
N SER A 20 10.41 12.02 20.02
CA SER A 20 9.58 10.88 19.66
C SER A 20 8.68 11.28 18.49
N ALA A 21 8.69 10.51 17.41
CA ALA A 21 7.84 10.72 16.24
C ALA A 21 6.35 10.88 16.61
N ALA A 22 5.92 10.31 17.73
CA ALA A 22 4.59 10.47 18.31
C ALA A 22 4.24 11.94 18.68
N ALA A 23 5.21 12.73 19.14
CA ALA A 23 4.99 14.14 19.49
C ALA A 23 4.85 15.05 18.25
N LEU A 24 5.52 14.71 17.15
CA LEU A 24 5.39 15.41 15.87
C LEU A 24 4.13 14.98 15.09
N ALA A 25 3.70 13.71 15.22
CA ALA A 25 2.49 13.21 14.58
C ALA A 25 1.20 13.86 15.15
N GLY A 26 1.15 14.07 16.47
CA GLY A 26 0.03 14.77 17.12
C GLY A 26 -0.11 16.24 16.70
N ASP A 27 1.01 16.91 16.42
CA ASP A 27 1.06 18.32 16.01
C ASP A 27 0.89 18.52 14.50
N ALA A 28 1.11 17.47 13.69
CA ALA A 28 0.84 17.50 12.24
C ALA A 28 -0.65 17.29 11.93
N ALA A 29 -1.33 16.39 12.66
CA ALA A 29 -2.76 16.13 12.47
C ALA A 29 -3.67 17.33 12.80
N SER A 30 -3.19 18.28 13.60
CA SER A 30 -3.92 19.53 13.93
C SER A 30 -3.85 20.59 12.82
N ARG A 31 -2.87 20.50 11.91
CA ARG A 31 -2.60 21.52 10.87
C ARG A 31 -3.33 21.27 9.55
N PHE A 32 -3.75 20.04 9.31
CA PHE A 32 -4.42 19.63 8.08
C PHE A 32 -5.85 19.19 8.35
N ARG A 33 -6.70 19.40 7.36
CA ARG A 33 -8.04 18.83 7.33
C ARG A 33 -7.95 17.31 7.25
N SER A 34 -8.85 16.64 7.94
CA SER A 34 -9.04 15.19 7.90
C SER A 34 -10.52 14.87 7.94
N ASP A 35 -10.91 13.62 7.65
CA ASP A 35 -12.31 13.20 7.76
C ASP A 35 -12.87 13.29 9.18
N LYS A 36 -12.00 13.21 10.18
CA LYS A 36 -12.36 13.33 11.60
C LYS A 36 -12.46 14.79 12.07
N ASN A 37 -11.80 15.72 11.39
CA ASN A 37 -11.81 17.14 11.73
C ASN A 37 -12.72 17.92 10.75
N GLN A 38 -13.82 18.46 11.27
CA GLN A 38 -14.80 19.19 10.46
C GLN A 38 -14.41 20.65 10.17
N ASP A 39 -13.24 21.12 10.61
CA ASP A 39 -12.78 22.47 10.29
C ASP A 39 -12.48 22.59 8.77
N LYS A 40 -13.43 23.20 8.06
CA LYS A 40 -13.36 23.43 6.62
C LYS A 40 -12.33 24.50 6.24
N ASN A 41 -11.79 25.26 7.20
CA ASN A 41 -10.79 26.29 6.95
C ASN A 41 -9.37 25.73 6.84
N LEU A 42 -9.15 24.50 7.33
CA LEU A 42 -7.86 23.82 7.17
C LEU A 42 -7.71 23.27 5.74
N PRO A 43 -6.51 23.37 5.15
CA PRO A 43 -6.22 22.74 3.87
C PRO A 43 -6.06 21.22 4.03
N TRP A 44 -6.32 20.49 2.95
CA TRP A 44 -5.90 19.08 2.87
C TRP A 44 -4.37 18.99 2.74
N TYR A 45 -3.77 17.94 3.27
CA TYR A 45 -2.33 17.69 3.10
C TYR A 45 -2.01 17.43 1.63
N GLN A 46 -0.99 18.11 1.10
CA GLN A 46 -0.45 17.88 -0.23
C GLN A 46 0.83 17.04 -0.10
N PRO A 47 0.91 15.85 -0.75
CA PRO A 47 2.13 15.06 -0.81
C PRO A 47 3.33 15.87 -1.30
N VAL A 48 4.47 15.68 -0.64
CA VAL A 48 5.74 16.33 -0.96
C VAL A 48 6.73 15.25 -1.38
N LYS A 49 7.46 15.50 -2.48
CA LYS A 49 8.47 14.57 -2.98
C LYS A 49 9.54 14.32 -1.91
N GLY A 50 9.82 13.05 -1.61
CA GLY A 50 10.82 12.63 -0.63
C GLY A 50 10.35 12.70 0.83
N GLU A 51 9.07 12.99 1.09
CA GLU A 51 8.51 13.01 2.44
C GLU A 51 7.30 12.08 2.54
N PHE A 52 7.25 11.28 3.61
CA PHE A 52 6.06 10.47 3.91
C PHE A 52 4.97 11.34 4.54
N PRO A 53 3.70 11.14 4.16
CA PRO A 53 2.62 11.95 4.68
C PRO A 53 2.33 11.67 6.17
N PRO A 54 1.79 12.63 6.92
CA PRO A 54 1.33 12.41 8.29
C PRO A 54 0.21 11.37 8.37
N GLU A 55 0.15 10.61 9.46
CA GLU A 55 -0.94 9.67 9.71
C GLU A 55 -2.31 10.38 9.81
N GLY A 56 -3.33 9.78 9.21
CA GLY A 56 -4.71 10.29 9.25
C GLY A 56 -4.98 11.55 8.41
N SER A 57 -4.00 12.00 7.62
CA SER A 57 -4.12 13.19 6.76
C SER A 57 -4.86 12.97 5.43
N ALA A 58 -5.06 11.71 5.03
CA ALA A 58 -5.72 11.36 3.76
C ALA A 58 -7.25 11.39 3.89
N HIS A 59 -7.91 11.74 2.78
CA HIS A 59 -9.37 11.70 2.63
C HIS A 59 -9.85 10.31 2.21
N SER A 60 -10.82 9.73 2.92
CA SER A 60 -11.39 8.42 2.62
C SER A 60 -12.44 8.53 1.51
N ILE A 61 -12.26 7.74 0.45
CA ILE A 61 -13.22 7.61 -0.65
C ILE A 61 -13.50 6.12 -0.86
N LYS A 62 -14.77 5.76 -1.04
CA LYS A 62 -15.21 4.38 -1.24
C LYS A 62 -15.91 4.24 -2.57
N GLY A 63 -15.91 3.04 -3.14
CA GLY A 63 -16.60 2.78 -4.39
C GLY A 63 -16.17 1.51 -5.08
N GLU A 64 -16.67 1.30 -6.28
CA GLU A 64 -16.41 0.10 -7.08
C GLU A 64 -15.27 0.29 -8.06
N LEU A 65 -14.35 -0.68 -8.13
CA LEU A 65 -13.30 -0.73 -9.14
C LEU A 65 -13.89 -1.03 -10.53
N ILE A 66 -13.80 -0.07 -11.46
CA ILE A 66 -14.41 -0.20 -12.80
C ILE A 66 -13.39 -0.22 -13.95
N TRP A 67 -12.13 0.14 -13.68
CA TRP A 67 -11.02 0.08 -14.65
C TRP A 67 -9.68 0.08 -13.91
N VAL A 68 -8.66 -0.55 -14.51
CA VAL A 68 -7.29 -0.64 -13.98
C VAL A 68 -6.28 -0.56 -15.10
N ASP A 69 -5.20 0.19 -14.86
CA ASP A 69 -3.89 0.00 -15.49
C ASP A 69 -2.88 -0.29 -14.38
N HIS A 70 -2.54 -1.57 -14.21
CA HIS A 70 -1.70 -2.00 -13.09
C HIS A 70 -0.24 -1.55 -13.23
N ALA A 71 0.23 -1.32 -14.47
CA ALA A 71 1.60 -0.92 -14.75
C ALA A 71 1.82 0.58 -14.47
N GLU A 72 0.87 1.45 -14.86
CA GLU A 72 0.89 2.86 -14.42
C GLU A 72 0.38 3.04 -12.98
N ARG A 73 -0.11 1.97 -12.35
CA ARG A 73 -0.75 1.98 -11.03
C ARG A 73 -1.94 2.95 -10.97
N GLU A 74 -2.77 2.93 -12.00
CA GLU A 74 -3.97 3.75 -12.12
C GLU A 74 -5.24 2.90 -12.03
N LEU A 75 -6.29 3.49 -11.47
CA LEU A 75 -7.59 2.85 -11.35
C LEU A 75 -8.72 3.88 -11.48
N HIS A 76 -9.87 3.41 -11.97
CA HIS A 76 -11.10 4.17 -11.89
C HIS A 76 -12.03 3.58 -10.84
N LEU A 77 -12.56 4.47 -9.99
CA LEU A 77 -13.55 4.14 -8.98
C LEU A 77 -14.90 4.73 -9.37
N ARG A 78 -15.97 3.94 -9.36
CA ARG A 78 -17.33 4.47 -9.28
C ARG A 78 -17.63 4.74 -7.82
N VAL A 79 -17.60 6.01 -7.43
CA VAL A 79 -17.75 6.41 -6.02
C VAL A 79 -19.11 5.96 -5.48
N ASP A 80 -19.11 5.53 -4.22
CA ASP A 80 -20.32 5.18 -3.48
C ASP A 80 -21.33 6.35 -3.50
N ARG A 81 -22.61 6.00 -3.59
CA ARG A 81 -23.70 6.96 -3.50
C ARG A 81 -23.81 7.46 -2.07
N ASP A 82 -23.95 8.78 -1.96
CA ASP A 82 -24.33 9.47 -0.74
C ASP A 82 -25.70 10.13 -0.98
N ASP A 83 -26.65 9.86 -0.09
CA ASP A 83 -28.01 10.40 -0.15
C ASP A 83 -28.06 11.94 -0.07
N SER A 84 -26.97 12.58 0.38
CA SER A 84 -26.82 14.04 0.35
C SER A 84 -26.56 14.58 -1.07
N GLN A 85 -26.12 13.72 -2.00
CA GLN A 85 -25.78 14.10 -3.37
C GLN A 85 -27.01 14.10 -4.27
N GLY A 86 -27.12 15.11 -5.14
CA GLY A 86 -28.11 15.09 -6.21
C GLY A 86 -27.83 13.97 -7.22
N ALA A 87 -28.89 13.42 -7.84
CA ALA A 87 -28.80 12.31 -8.80
C ALA A 87 -27.81 12.52 -9.96
N GLY A 88 -27.42 13.76 -10.26
CA GLY A 88 -26.42 14.04 -11.28
C GLY A 88 -24.96 13.84 -10.85
N ALA A 89 -24.69 13.81 -9.55
CA ALA A 89 -23.35 13.58 -8.99
C ALA A 89 -23.09 12.10 -8.65
N GLN A 90 -24.13 11.27 -8.67
CA GLN A 90 -24.06 9.84 -8.42
C GLN A 90 -23.43 9.09 -9.59
N ASP A 91 -22.79 7.95 -9.29
CA ASP A 91 -22.22 7.01 -10.25
C ASP A 91 -21.15 7.61 -11.20
N LEU A 92 -20.55 8.75 -10.82
CA LEU A 92 -19.50 9.39 -11.60
C LEU A 92 -18.14 8.72 -11.34
N PRO A 93 -17.35 8.44 -12.39
CA PRO A 93 -16.03 7.84 -12.25
C PRO A 93 -15.03 8.81 -11.64
N LEU A 94 -14.09 8.27 -10.88
CA LEU A 94 -12.97 8.96 -10.29
C LEU A 94 -11.67 8.28 -10.71
N LEU A 95 -10.75 9.01 -11.34
CA LEU A 95 -9.40 8.53 -11.63
C LEU A 95 -8.51 8.69 -10.42
N LEU A 96 -7.93 7.59 -9.96
CA LEU A 96 -6.91 7.56 -8.91
C LEU A 96 -5.60 7.02 -9.50
N THR A 97 -4.48 7.56 -9.03
CA THR A 97 -3.12 7.10 -9.30
C THR A 97 -2.47 6.79 -7.97
N MET A 98 -1.90 5.59 -7.81
CA MET A 98 -1.20 5.22 -6.58
C MET A 98 0.06 6.05 -6.42
N LEU A 99 0.32 6.54 -5.20
CA LEU A 99 1.62 7.05 -4.82
C LEU A 99 2.67 5.90 -4.92
N PRO A 100 3.96 6.21 -5.16
CA PRO A 100 5.00 5.18 -5.26
C PRO A 100 5.04 4.29 -4.01
N TYR A 101 4.89 4.92 -2.86
CA TYR A 101 4.85 4.31 -1.53
C TYR A 101 3.43 3.94 -1.06
N GLY A 102 2.42 3.96 -1.93
CA GLY A 102 1.07 3.57 -1.59
C GLY A 102 0.90 2.06 -1.44
N SER A 103 0.15 1.63 -0.42
CA SER A 103 -0.14 0.23 -0.13
C SER A 103 -1.46 -0.24 -0.73
N ILE A 104 -1.51 -1.52 -1.10
CA ILE A 104 -2.72 -2.17 -1.64
C ILE A 104 -2.88 -3.47 -0.87
N GLU A 105 -4.05 -3.69 -0.28
CA GLU A 105 -4.39 -4.89 0.46
C GLU A 105 -5.58 -5.60 -0.20
N TYR A 106 -5.46 -6.90 -0.39
CA TYR A 106 -6.53 -7.77 -0.90
C TYR A 106 -6.57 -9.04 -0.07
N ASN A 107 -7.76 -9.52 0.32
CA ASN A 107 -7.89 -10.70 1.19
C ASN A 107 -6.99 -10.65 2.46
N GLY A 108 -6.75 -9.47 3.02
CA GLY A 108 -5.99 -9.21 4.24
C GLY A 108 -4.48 -9.39 4.13
N GLN A 109 -3.91 -9.30 2.92
CA GLN A 109 -2.46 -9.31 2.66
C GLN A 109 -2.08 -8.28 1.56
N PRO A 110 -0.81 -7.85 1.52
CA PRO A 110 -0.31 -6.97 0.48
C PRO A 110 -0.58 -7.50 -0.92
N ALA A 111 -0.82 -6.60 -1.86
CA ALA A 111 -1.29 -6.92 -3.20
C ALA A 111 -0.81 -5.92 -4.26
N SER A 112 -1.08 -6.24 -5.51
CA SER A 112 -0.94 -5.36 -6.66
C SER A 112 -2.31 -5.12 -7.30
N LEU A 113 -2.49 -4.05 -8.09
CA LEU A 113 -3.81 -3.73 -8.68
C LEU A 113 -4.35 -4.86 -9.57
N GLN A 114 -3.47 -5.61 -10.25
CA GLN A 114 -3.83 -6.77 -11.07
C GLN A 114 -4.39 -7.96 -10.27
N ASP A 115 -4.23 -7.96 -8.94
CA ASP A 115 -4.76 -9.02 -8.08
C ASP A 115 -6.24 -8.80 -7.73
N ILE A 116 -6.73 -7.57 -7.86
CA ILE A 116 -8.07 -7.17 -7.48
C ILE A 116 -9.01 -7.36 -8.68
N PRO A 117 -10.05 -8.19 -8.58
CA PRO A 117 -11.04 -8.33 -9.64
C PRO A 117 -11.79 -7.02 -9.90
N LEU A 118 -12.05 -6.70 -11.18
CA LEU A 118 -12.97 -5.63 -11.54
C LEU A 118 -14.35 -5.87 -10.91
N GLY A 119 -15.00 -4.79 -10.48
CA GLY A 119 -16.27 -4.84 -9.75
C GLY A 119 -16.12 -4.95 -8.23
N THR A 120 -14.91 -5.16 -7.70
CA THR A 120 -14.68 -5.18 -6.25
C THR A 120 -14.93 -3.80 -5.64
N HIS A 121 -15.68 -3.75 -4.55
CA HIS A 121 -15.82 -2.55 -3.73
C HIS A 121 -14.55 -2.32 -2.90
N LEU A 122 -14.05 -1.09 -2.93
CA LEU A 122 -12.77 -0.69 -2.35
C LEU A 122 -12.95 0.48 -1.40
N HIS A 123 -12.17 0.44 -0.33
CA HIS A 123 -11.92 1.56 0.57
C HIS A 123 -10.58 2.16 0.19
N THR A 124 -10.58 3.45 -0.17
CA THR A 124 -9.38 4.16 -0.61
C THR A 124 -9.11 5.37 0.28
N TRP A 125 -7.83 5.74 0.39
CA TRP A 125 -7.37 6.95 1.06
C TRP A 125 -6.57 7.78 0.08
N CYS A 126 -6.99 9.02 -0.11
CA CYS A 126 -6.54 9.85 -1.20
C CYS A 126 -6.14 11.25 -0.73
N TYR A 127 -5.19 11.82 -1.45
CA TYR A 127 -4.74 13.20 -1.33
C TYR A 127 -5.18 14.01 -2.54
N PRO A 128 -5.18 15.36 -2.43
CA PRO A 128 -5.49 16.23 -3.55
C PRO A 128 -4.64 15.88 -4.78
N THR A 129 -5.18 16.15 -5.96
CA THR A 129 -4.46 16.00 -7.24
C THR A 129 -3.11 16.70 -7.18
N ASP A 130 -2.07 16.07 -7.73
CA ASP A 130 -0.76 16.70 -7.88
C ASP A 130 -0.91 18.00 -8.69
N PRO A 131 -0.39 19.16 -8.22
CA PRO A 131 -0.41 20.40 -8.99
C PRO A 131 0.14 20.27 -10.41
N ASP A 132 1.07 19.36 -10.66
CA ASP A 132 1.66 19.11 -11.98
C ASP A 132 0.81 18.15 -12.84
N ASP A 133 -0.16 17.44 -12.28
CA ASP A 133 -1.13 16.66 -13.04
C ASP A 133 -2.16 17.59 -13.71
N LYS A 134 -1.94 17.87 -15.00
CA LYS A 134 -2.82 18.70 -15.82
C LYS A 134 -3.95 17.93 -16.51
N ARG A 135 -4.10 16.63 -16.26
CA ARG A 135 -5.14 15.82 -16.90
C ARG A 135 -6.52 16.28 -16.42
N PRO A 136 -7.50 16.46 -17.32
CA PRO A 136 -8.84 16.84 -16.91
C PRO A 136 -9.48 15.72 -16.08
N PRO A 137 -10.38 16.06 -15.13
CA PRO A 137 -11.15 15.04 -14.44
C PRO A 137 -12.01 14.25 -15.44
N ILE A 138 -12.32 12.99 -15.11
CA ILE A 138 -13.18 12.18 -15.96
C ILE A 138 -14.59 12.77 -15.91
N ALA A 139 -15.07 13.18 -17.08
CA ALA A 139 -16.41 13.68 -17.25
C ALA A 139 -17.37 12.52 -17.58
N GLY A 140 -18.41 12.38 -16.77
CA GLY A 140 -19.54 11.51 -17.05
C GLY A 140 -20.52 12.14 -18.04
N ARG A 141 -21.71 11.56 -18.13
CA ARG A 141 -22.80 12.04 -18.98
C ARG A 141 -23.10 13.52 -18.69
N HIS A 142 -23.35 14.31 -19.73
CA HIS A 142 -23.58 15.76 -19.63
C HIS A 142 -22.41 16.55 -19.01
N GLN A 143 -21.17 16.08 -19.18
CA GLN A 143 -19.96 16.73 -18.69
C GLN A 143 -19.90 16.89 -17.16
N ARG A 144 -20.60 16.02 -16.43
CA ARG A 144 -20.61 16.05 -14.96
C ARG A 144 -19.34 15.39 -14.41
N ILE A 145 -18.78 15.95 -13.34
CA ILE A 145 -17.57 15.47 -12.69
C ILE A 145 -17.87 15.01 -11.28
N SER A 146 -17.16 13.97 -10.81
CA SER A 146 -17.30 13.50 -9.44
C SER A 146 -17.01 14.65 -8.45
N PRO A 147 -17.78 14.81 -7.36
CA PRO A 147 -17.44 15.75 -6.28
C PRO A 147 -16.03 15.51 -5.70
N GLU A 148 -15.55 14.27 -5.80
CA GLU A 148 -14.23 13.85 -5.32
C GLU A 148 -13.11 14.05 -6.34
N ALA A 149 -13.38 14.61 -7.53
CA ALA A 149 -12.41 14.75 -8.62
C ALA A 149 -11.14 15.56 -8.29
N LYS A 150 -11.15 16.30 -7.16
CA LYS A 150 -9.98 17.01 -6.64
C LYS A 150 -8.98 16.11 -5.91
N PHE A 151 -9.33 14.85 -5.61
CA PHE A 151 -8.47 13.87 -4.96
C PHE A 151 -8.11 12.76 -5.92
N ARG A 152 -6.84 12.65 -6.27
CA ARG A 152 -6.37 11.69 -7.30
C ARG A 152 -5.14 10.89 -6.87
N GLN A 153 -4.43 11.31 -5.83
CA GLN A 153 -3.23 10.61 -5.36
C GLN A 153 -3.60 9.62 -4.25
N CYS A 154 -3.51 8.32 -4.50
CA CYS A 154 -3.96 7.28 -3.57
C CYS A 154 -2.80 6.71 -2.75
N ILE A 155 -2.93 6.71 -1.41
CA ILE A 155 -1.94 6.15 -0.48
C ILE A 155 -2.28 4.74 -0.04
N ARG A 156 -3.56 4.37 -0.05
CA ARG A 156 -4.00 3.06 0.43
C ARG A 156 -5.27 2.60 -0.27
N ILE A 157 -5.32 1.31 -0.60
CA ILE A 157 -6.50 0.59 -1.09
C ILE A 157 -6.72 -0.67 -0.25
N GLU A 158 -7.98 -0.94 0.13
CA GLU A 158 -8.41 -2.16 0.82
C GLU A 158 -9.73 -2.67 0.20
N ASP A 159 -9.85 -3.97 -0.07
CA ASP A 159 -11.17 -4.60 -0.24
C ASP A 159 -11.93 -4.69 1.09
N ASP A 160 -13.23 -4.98 1.07
CA ASP A 160 -14.05 -5.08 2.28
C ASP A 160 -13.50 -6.11 3.28
N PHE A 161 -13.00 -7.25 2.79
CA PHE A 161 -12.34 -8.25 3.60
C PHE A 161 -11.17 -7.64 4.37
N SER A 162 -10.21 -7.00 3.69
CA SER A 162 -9.03 -6.43 4.32
C SER A 162 -9.39 -5.29 5.27
N TYR A 163 -10.33 -4.43 4.83
CA TYR A 163 -10.82 -3.30 5.60
C TYR A 163 -11.36 -3.70 6.97
N HIS A 164 -12.25 -4.70 6.98
CA HIS A 164 -12.86 -5.21 8.20
C HIS A 164 -11.86 -6.03 9.02
N ALA A 165 -11.08 -6.91 8.39
CA ALA A 165 -10.09 -7.73 9.09
C ALA A 165 -9.06 -6.86 9.85
N ARG A 166 -8.56 -5.77 9.23
CA ARG A 166 -7.63 -4.85 9.89
C ARG A 166 -8.23 -4.14 11.10
N ARG A 167 -9.55 -3.96 11.13
CA ARG A 167 -10.29 -3.30 12.21
C ARG A 167 -10.80 -4.26 13.26
N ASN A 168 -10.38 -5.53 13.21
CA ASN A 168 -10.92 -6.60 14.06
C ASN A 168 -12.45 -6.72 13.94
N GLN A 169 -12.98 -6.43 12.74
CA GLN A 169 -14.39 -6.53 12.40
C GLN A 169 -14.67 -7.84 11.67
N VAL A 170 -15.79 -8.47 11.98
CA VAL A 170 -16.27 -9.70 11.30
C VAL A 170 -17.79 -9.69 11.21
N TRP A 171 -18.36 -10.20 10.13
CA TRP A 171 -19.81 -10.28 9.97
C TRP A 171 -20.34 -11.58 10.59
N ARG A 172 -21.37 -11.50 11.41
CA ARG A 172 -22.14 -12.67 11.83
C ARG A 172 -23.36 -12.82 10.92
N VAL A 173 -23.53 -13.98 10.31
CA VAL A 173 -24.75 -14.31 9.57
C VAL A 173 -25.91 -14.44 10.55
N ASP A 174 -26.98 -13.69 10.36
CA ASP A 174 -28.19 -13.77 11.17
C ASP A 174 -29.27 -14.61 10.46
N ASP A 175 -29.45 -14.41 9.15
CA ASP A 175 -30.43 -15.14 8.33
C ASP A 175 -30.00 -15.22 6.86
N VAL A 176 -30.48 -16.25 6.15
CA VAL A 176 -30.28 -16.43 4.70
C VAL A 176 -31.59 -16.86 4.05
N ASP A 177 -32.13 -16.02 3.17
CA ASP A 177 -33.29 -16.37 2.35
C ASP A 177 -32.82 -16.78 0.94
N HIS A 178 -32.83 -18.08 0.67
CA HIS A 178 -32.45 -18.64 -0.63
C HIS A 178 -33.50 -18.41 -1.74
N LYS A 179 -34.74 -18.04 -1.40
CA LYS A 179 -35.78 -17.76 -2.41
C LYS A 179 -35.62 -16.35 -2.95
N THR A 180 -35.36 -15.39 -2.06
CA THR A 180 -35.14 -13.98 -2.45
C THR A 180 -33.67 -13.64 -2.65
N MET A 181 -32.76 -14.60 -2.39
CA MET A 181 -31.32 -14.44 -2.49
C MET A 181 -30.80 -13.29 -1.61
N GLN A 182 -31.21 -13.29 -0.34
CA GLN A 182 -30.84 -12.26 0.63
C GLN A 182 -30.04 -12.83 1.79
N LEU A 183 -28.97 -12.15 2.17
CA LEU A 183 -28.17 -12.41 3.37
C LEU A 183 -28.40 -11.28 4.37
N THR A 184 -28.84 -11.62 5.58
CA THR A 184 -28.89 -10.68 6.70
C THR A 184 -27.73 -10.96 7.64
N ALA A 185 -26.92 -9.95 7.93
CA ALA A 185 -25.74 -10.09 8.78
C ALA A 185 -25.48 -8.85 9.64
N THR A 186 -24.97 -9.08 10.85
CA THR A 186 -24.59 -8.05 11.83
C THR A 186 -23.08 -7.93 11.88
N LEU A 187 -22.54 -6.72 11.78
CA LEU A 187 -21.11 -6.47 11.95
C LEU A 187 -20.74 -6.56 13.44
N LEU A 188 -19.72 -7.35 13.75
CA LEU A 188 -19.17 -7.49 15.09
C LEU A 188 -17.83 -6.77 15.18
N VAL A 189 -17.65 -5.94 16.22
CA VAL A 189 -16.37 -5.37 16.64
C VAL A 189 -16.04 -5.95 18.01
N ASP A 190 -14.87 -6.57 18.16
CA ASP A 190 -14.45 -7.21 19.41
C ASP A 190 -15.51 -8.19 19.99
N GLY A 191 -16.24 -8.86 19.08
CA GLY A 191 -17.31 -9.81 19.39
C GLY A 191 -18.67 -9.20 19.75
N GLN A 192 -18.80 -7.88 19.78
CA GLN A 192 -20.06 -7.18 20.05
C GLN A 192 -20.66 -6.59 18.77
N PRO A 193 -22.00 -6.60 18.61
CA PRO A 193 -22.66 -5.88 17.52
C PRO A 193 -22.28 -4.39 17.52
N GLU A 194 -21.81 -3.88 16.38
CA GLU A 194 -21.52 -2.45 16.21
C GLU A 194 -22.77 -1.66 15.83
N ASP A 195 -23.58 -2.22 14.94
CA ASP A 195 -24.77 -1.60 14.34
C ASP A 195 -25.90 -2.64 14.19
N ASP A 196 -27.08 -2.17 13.77
CA ASP A 196 -28.17 -3.03 13.31
C ASP A 196 -27.77 -3.93 12.14
N ALA A 197 -28.46 -5.06 12.03
CA ALA A 197 -28.24 -6.02 10.95
C ALA A 197 -28.46 -5.38 9.57
N ARG A 198 -27.55 -5.67 8.64
CA ARG A 198 -27.62 -5.22 7.25
C ARG A 198 -28.04 -6.36 6.34
N ARG A 199 -28.73 -5.99 5.27
CA ARG A 199 -29.19 -6.92 4.25
C ARG A 199 -28.39 -6.74 2.98
N PHE A 200 -27.76 -7.81 2.53
CA PHE A 200 -26.99 -7.87 1.30
C PHE A 200 -27.69 -8.78 0.29
N ASP A 201 -27.51 -8.48 -0.99
CA ASP A 201 -27.93 -9.40 -2.05
C ASP A 201 -26.90 -10.53 -2.18
N LEU A 202 -27.38 -11.76 -2.39
CA LEU A 202 -26.60 -12.88 -2.86
C LEU A 202 -26.75 -13.04 -4.37
N LEU A 203 -25.72 -13.54 -5.02
CA LEU A 203 -25.73 -13.92 -6.42
C LEU A 203 -25.71 -15.45 -6.51
N GLU A 204 -26.30 -16.01 -7.56
CA GLU A 204 -26.13 -17.44 -7.85
C GLU A 204 -24.66 -17.80 -8.09
N SER A 205 -23.87 -16.82 -8.56
CA SER A 205 -22.44 -16.92 -8.79
C SER A 205 -21.57 -16.52 -7.59
N THR A 206 -22.15 -16.19 -6.43
CA THR A 206 -21.36 -15.88 -5.23
C THR A 206 -20.41 -17.04 -4.94
N VAL A 207 -19.11 -16.77 -4.84
CA VAL A 207 -18.11 -17.79 -4.52
C VAL A 207 -18.04 -17.97 -3.01
N ILE A 208 -18.35 -19.18 -2.56
CA ILE A 208 -18.39 -19.55 -1.15
C ILE A 208 -17.10 -20.31 -0.80
N TYR A 209 -16.22 -19.71 -0.02
CA TYR A 209 -15.03 -20.35 0.50
C TYR A 209 -15.33 -21.01 1.84
N GLN A 210 -14.99 -22.31 1.97
CA GLN A 210 -15.21 -23.10 3.16
C GLN A 210 -14.06 -24.08 3.38
N GLY A 211 -13.43 -24.04 4.55
CA GLY A 211 -12.24 -24.81 4.84
C GLY A 211 -11.17 -24.63 3.74
N PRO A 212 -10.64 -25.73 3.16
CA PRO A 212 -9.66 -25.65 2.07
C PRO A 212 -10.25 -25.53 0.66
N GLY A 213 -11.58 -25.49 0.50
CA GLY A 213 -12.26 -25.58 -0.79
C GLY A 213 -13.44 -24.62 -0.93
N PHE A 214 -14.44 -25.06 -1.71
CA PHE A 214 -15.66 -24.31 -1.96
C PHE A 214 -16.87 -24.96 -1.30
N GLY A 215 -17.72 -24.14 -0.70
CA GLY A 215 -19.07 -24.51 -0.31
C GLY A 215 -20.09 -24.19 -1.40
N THR A 216 -21.36 -24.32 -1.06
CA THR A 216 -22.50 -23.87 -1.88
C THR A 216 -23.29 -22.80 -1.11
N LEU A 217 -24.27 -22.16 -1.75
CA LEU A 217 -25.16 -21.20 -1.07
C LEU A 217 -25.81 -21.83 0.18
N ALA A 218 -26.18 -23.11 0.12
CA ALA A 218 -26.74 -23.86 1.25
C ALA A 218 -25.74 -24.10 2.41
N SER A 219 -24.47 -23.76 2.22
CA SER A 219 -23.43 -23.85 3.26
C SER A 219 -23.40 -22.63 4.16
N ILE A 220 -24.00 -21.51 3.74
CA ILE A 220 -24.17 -20.31 4.55
C ILE A 220 -25.26 -20.59 5.61
N ARG A 221 -24.93 -20.44 6.89
CA ARG A 221 -25.82 -20.74 8.01
C ARG A 221 -25.80 -19.61 9.05
N PRO A 222 -26.94 -19.33 9.70
CA PRO A 222 -26.98 -18.44 10.85
C PRO A 222 -25.94 -18.79 11.91
N GLY A 223 -25.36 -17.77 12.53
CA GLY A 223 -24.32 -17.86 13.55
C GLY A 223 -22.89 -17.94 13.00
N GLN A 224 -22.68 -18.15 11.71
CA GLN A 224 -21.33 -18.16 11.12
C GLN A 224 -20.70 -16.76 11.17
N GLN A 225 -19.41 -16.71 11.49
CA GLN A 225 -18.61 -15.49 11.39
C GLN A 225 -17.84 -15.50 10.07
N VAL A 226 -18.14 -14.53 9.22
CA VAL A 226 -17.70 -14.47 7.83
C VAL A 226 -16.97 -13.16 7.51
N GLN A 227 -16.10 -13.22 6.52
CA GLN A 227 -15.69 -12.02 5.77
C GLN A 227 -16.32 -12.08 4.38
N MET A 228 -16.52 -10.92 3.76
CA MET A 228 -17.13 -10.82 2.45
C MET A 228 -16.48 -9.70 1.65
N ASN A 229 -16.49 -9.85 0.32
CA ASN A 229 -16.24 -8.75 -0.60
C ASN A 229 -17.51 -8.42 -1.37
N LEU A 230 -17.75 -7.12 -1.53
CA LEU A 230 -18.96 -6.60 -2.13
C LEU A 230 -18.72 -6.10 -3.55
N THR A 231 -19.78 -6.09 -4.33
CA THR A 231 -19.90 -5.38 -5.61
C THR A 231 -21.20 -4.61 -5.62
N TRP A 232 -21.31 -3.56 -6.43
CA TRP A 232 -22.50 -2.73 -6.57
C TRP A 232 -23.00 -2.16 -5.23
N ALA A 233 -22.06 -1.92 -4.30
CA ALA A 233 -22.34 -1.26 -3.03
C ALA A 233 -22.99 0.10 -3.29
N THR A 234 -23.97 0.46 -2.45
CA THR A 234 -24.80 1.68 -2.50
C THR A 234 -25.69 1.86 -3.74
N LEU A 235 -25.48 1.12 -4.83
CA LEU A 235 -26.36 1.16 -6.01
C LEU A 235 -27.73 0.55 -5.71
N TYR A 236 -27.72 -0.57 -4.98
CA TYR A 236 -28.90 -1.35 -4.60
C TYR A 236 -28.88 -1.70 -3.10
N GLY A 237 -28.58 -0.71 -2.25
CA GLY A 237 -28.43 -0.90 -0.81
C GLY A 237 -27.00 -1.23 -0.39
N PRO A 238 -26.77 -2.01 0.68
CA PRO A 238 -25.43 -2.29 1.21
C PRO A 238 -24.46 -2.96 0.22
N GLY A 239 -24.97 -3.63 -0.83
CA GLY A 239 -24.18 -4.24 -1.89
C GLY A 239 -24.51 -5.71 -2.10
N ARG A 240 -23.87 -6.30 -3.11
CA ARG A 240 -24.01 -7.72 -3.45
C ARG A 240 -22.75 -8.47 -3.05
N VAL A 241 -22.91 -9.59 -2.37
CA VAL A 241 -21.79 -10.43 -1.96
C VAL A 241 -21.33 -11.27 -3.16
N PHE A 242 -20.13 -11.04 -3.67
CA PHE A 242 -19.58 -11.87 -4.74
C PHE A 242 -18.58 -12.92 -4.23
N HIS A 243 -17.86 -12.63 -3.13
CA HIS A 243 -17.04 -13.61 -2.41
C HIS A 243 -17.42 -13.62 -0.92
N ILE A 244 -17.50 -14.80 -0.32
CA ILE A 244 -17.75 -14.98 1.13
C ILE A 244 -16.89 -16.11 1.71
N TRP A 245 -16.27 -15.86 2.86
CA TRP A 245 -15.42 -16.83 3.58
C TRP A 245 -16.09 -17.25 4.87
N LEU A 246 -16.56 -18.50 4.94
CA LEU A 246 -17.47 -18.97 5.99
C LEU A 246 -16.79 -19.25 7.32
N ASP A 247 -15.48 -19.47 7.31
CA ASP A 247 -14.73 -19.92 8.49
C ASP A 247 -13.30 -19.40 8.50
N GLN A 248 -12.65 -19.50 9.68
CA GLN A 248 -11.28 -19.05 9.88
C GLN A 248 -10.29 -19.71 8.92
N ARG A 249 -10.47 -21.00 8.63
CA ARG A 249 -9.54 -21.76 7.78
C ARG A 249 -9.57 -21.25 6.34
N SER A 250 -10.76 -20.93 5.82
CA SER A 250 -10.94 -20.37 4.48
C SER A 250 -10.31 -18.97 4.35
N ARG A 251 -10.43 -18.15 5.41
CA ARG A 251 -9.81 -16.81 5.47
C ARG A 251 -8.28 -16.89 5.49
N GLU A 252 -7.72 -17.75 6.32
CA GLU A 252 -6.27 -18.00 6.38
C GLU A 252 -5.73 -18.48 5.04
N LEU A 253 -6.43 -19.39 4.36
CA LEU A 253 -6.00 -19.88 3.06
C LEU A 253 -6.03 -18.78 1.99
N ALA A 254 -7.01 -17.89 2.02
CA ALA A 254 -7.08 -16.74 1.12
C ALA A 254 -5.93 -15.76 1.36
N ARG A 255 -5.65 -15.45 2.65
CA ARG A 255 -4.49 -14.67 3.06
C ARG A 255 -3.20 -15.31 2.55
N ASP A 256 -2.94 -16.57 2.88
CA ASP A 256 -1.72 -17.27 2.49
C ASP A 256 -1.50 -17.28 0.97
N ARG A 257 -2.56 -17.46 0.18
CA ARG A 257 -2.48 -17.40 -1.28
C ARG A 257 -2.11 -16.00 -1.78
N GLN A 258 -2.75 -14.97 -1.26
CA GLN A 258 -2.41 -13.59 -1.64
C GLN A 258 -0.99 -13.21 -1.22
N ARG A 259 -0.56 -13.61 -0.01
CA ARG A 259 0.81 -13.42 0.49
C ARG A 259 1.84 -14.03 -0.45
N ARG A 260 1.63 -15.29 -0.87
CA ARG A 260 2.54 -15.97 -1.82
C ARG A 260 2.59 -15.25 -3.16
N ARG A 261 1.43 -14.83 -3.68
CA ARG A 261 1.38 -14.06 -4.93
C ARG A 261 2.16 -12.74 -4.80
N HIS A 262 2.01 -12.04 -3.69
CA HIS A 262 2.77 -10.82 -3.42
C HIS A 262 4.28 -11.08 -3.34
N HIS A 263 4.71 -12.17 -2.68
CA HIS A 263 6.11 -12.58 -2.66
C HIS A 263 6.66 -12.79 -4.07
N ASP A 264 5.93 -13.51 -4.92
CA ASP A 264 6.34 -13.73 -6.31
C ASP A 264 6.44 -12.39 -7.05
N HIS A 265 5.44 -11.50 -6.88
CA HIS A 265 5.43 -10.18 -7.51
C HIS A 265 6.65 -9.33 -7.11
N ILE A 266 6.97 -9.26 -5.82
CA ILE A 266 8.10 -8.46 -5.30
C ILE A 266 9.44 -9.09 -5.65
N ARG A 267 9.59 -10.42 -5.59
CA ARG A 267 10.85 -11.08 -5.99
C ARG A 267 11.22 -10.79 -7.44
N GLN A 268 10.22 -10.75 -8.32
CA GLN A 268 10.41 -10.45 -9.74
C GLN A 268 10.73 -8.96 -10.02
N ARG A 269 10.23 -8.04 -9.20
CA ARG A 269 10.28 -6.58 -9.46
C ARG A 269 11.19 -5.81 -8.49
N GLY A 270 11.72 -6.46 -7.47
CA GLY A 270 12.54 -5.88 -6.42
C GLY A 270 11.72 -5.16 -5.35
N ILE A 271 12.34 -4.96 -4.19
CA ILE A 271 11.78 -4.25 -3.05
C ILE A 271 11.76 -2.76 -3.38
N PRO A 272 10.60 -2.09 -3.39
CA PRO A 272 10.51 -0.68 -3.72
C PRO A 272 10.97 0.20 -2.56
N GLY A 273 11.66 1.27 -2.90
CA GLY A 273 12.06 2.31 -1.95
C GLY A 273 12.42 3.60 -2.68
N TRP A 274 12.80 4.61 -1.93
CA TRP A 274 13.43 5.80 -2.49
C TRP A 274 14.82 6.00 -1.92
N VAL A 275 15.60 6.83 -2.59
CA VAL A 275 16.90 7.27 -2.10
C VAL A 275 16.69 8.43 -1.11
N ASP A 276 17.20 8.29 0.12
CA ASP A 276 17.25 9.39 1.09
C ASP A 276 18.49 10.27 0.89
N ALA A 277 19.64 9.64 0.61
CA ALA A 277 20.93 10.30 0.53
C ALA A 277 21.91 9.55 -0.37
N VAL A 278 22.88 10.27 -0.91
CA VAL A 278 23.96 9.76 -1.75
C VAL A 278 25.27 10.40 -1.31
N ASP A 279 26.32 9.59 -1.24
CA ASP A 279 27.70 10.04 -1.03
C ASP A 279 28.53 9.58 -2.21
N ASP A 280 28.94 10.52 -3.06
CA ASP A 280 29.69 10.25 -4.29
C ASP A 280 31.09 9.72 -4.00
N GLU A 281 31.79 10.27 -2.99
CA GLU A 281 33.15 9.88 -2.63
C GLU A 281 33.20 8.45 -2.08
N ALA A 282 32.24 8.11 -1.20
CA ALA A 282 32.12 6.77 -0.64
C ALA A 282 31.41 5.78 -1.58
N SER A 283 30.78 6.30 -2.65
CA SER A 283 29.88 5.58 -3.55
C SER A 283 28.76 4.86 -2.81
N THR A 284 28.10 5.56 -1.87
CA THR A 284 27.02 4.97 -1.07
C THR A 284 25.68 5.61 -1.36
N VAL A 285 24.64 4.79 -1.33
CA VAL A 285 23.23 5.18 -1.50
C VAL A 285 22.45 4.71 -0.29
N THR A 286 21.74 5.62 0.37
CA THR A 286 20.84 5.29 1.47
C THR A 286 19.42 5.17 0.92
N VAL A 287 18.76 4.04 1.17
CA VAL A 287 17.43 3.72 0.63
C VAL A 287 16.46 3.37 1.75
N THR A 288 15.32 4.05 1.83
CA THR A 288 14.20 3.67 2.71
C THR A 288 13.15 2.92 1.90
N PHE A 289 12.71 1.76 2.42
CA PHE A 289 11.75 0.89 1.74
C PHE A 289 10.30 1.27 2.04
N PHE A 290 9.45 1.12 1.02
CA PHE A 290 8.04 1.47 1.11
C PHE A 290 7.21 0.43 1.88
N ASP A 291 6.10 0.89 2.44
CA ASP A 291 5.02 0.06 2.97
C ASP A 291 4.29 -0.71 1.85
N GLY A 292 3.30 -1.56 2.19
CA GLY A 292 2.62 -2.43 1.23
C GLY A 292 3.48 -3.62 0.81
N LEU A 293 4.41 -3.99 1.67
CA LEU A 293 5.35 -5.09 1.54
C LEU A 293 5.12 -6.07 2.70
N ASP A 294 5.15 -7.37 2.41
CA ASP A 294 5.36 -8.34 3.49
C ASP A 294 6.81 -8.27 4.00
N ILE A 295 6.97 -7.77 5.24
CA ILE A 295 8.26 -7.54 5.91
C ILE A 295 9.17 -8.77 5.94
N SER A 296 8.64 -10.00 5.89
CA SER A 296 9.47 -11.21 5.82
C SER A 296 10.37 -11.27 4.58
N LEU A 297 10.05 -10.53 3.51
CA LEU A 297 10.94 -10.40 2.35
C LEU A 297 12.25 -9.69 2.69
N LEU A 298 12.27 -8.84 3.71
CA LEU A 298 13.45 -8.10 4.16
C LEU A 298 14.44 -8.97 4.95
N GLU A 299 14.06 -10.19 5.36
CA GLU A 299 15.01 -11.14 5.98
C GLU A 299 16.20 -11.44 5.06
N SER A 300 15.99 -11.36 3.74
CA SER A 300 17.04 -11.57 2.73
C SER A 300 18.10 -10.46 2.65
N LEU A 301 17.93 -9.35 3.37
CA LEU A 301 18.95 -8.29 3.47
C LEU A 301 20.21 -8.76 4.20
N ASP A 302 20.12 -9.83 4.99
CA ASP A 302 21.24 -10.39 5.76
C ASP A 302 21.89 -11.61 5.08
N ASP A 303 21.34 -12.07 3.95
CA ASP A 303 21.86 -13.24 3.22
C ASP A 303 23.26 -12.98 2.65
N ILE A 304 24.16 -13.95 2.82
CA ILE A 304 25.50 -13.94 2.21
C ILE A 304 25.53 -14.92 1.05
N VAL A 305 25.65 -14.36 -0.16
CA VAL A 305 25.86 -15.13 -1.40
C VAL A 305 27.32 -14.97 -1.81
N PRO A 306 28.18 -16.02 -1.72
CA PRO A 306 29.61 -15.90 -1.99
C PRO A 306 29.94 -15.70 -3.48
N GLU A 307 29.03 -16.06 -4.38
CA GLU A 307 29.19 -15.85 -5.82
C GLU A 307 29.24 -14.35 -6.13
N PRO A 308 30.19 -13.87 -6.96
CA PRO A 308 30.23 -12.48 -7.37
C PRO A 308 28.93 -12.06 -8.04
N LEU A 309 28.58 -10.77 -7.91
CA LEU A 309 27.49 -10.21 -8.70
C LEU A 309 27.79 -10.41 -10.20
N GLY A 310 26.87 -11.07 -10.91
CA GLY A 310 27.02 -11.37 -12.33
C GLY A 310 27.00 -10.11 -13.22
N TRP A 311 27.19 -10.27 -14.53
CA TRP A 311 27.01 -9.15 -15.45
C TRP A 311 25.57 -8.59 -15.36
N PRO A 312 25.33 -7.26 -15.42
CA PRO A 312 26.27 -6.14 -15.65
C PRO A 312 26.87 -5.55 -14.37
N THR A 313 26.72 -6.22 -13.23
CA THR A 313 27.11 -5.72 -11.90
C THR A 313 28.44 -6.29 -11.40
N SER A 314 29.18 -6.94 -12.30
CA SER A 314 30.50 -7.51 -12.02
C SER A 314 31.46 -6.46 -11.44
N GLY A 315 32.09 -6.81 -10.32
CA GLY A 315 32.98 -5.90 -9.58
C GLY A 315 32.26 -4.87 -8.72
N GLY A 316 30.93 -4.93 -8.61
CA GLY A 316 30.14 -4.00 -7.80
C GLY A 316 30.32 -4.18 -6.29
N ALA A 317 30.31 -5.42 -5.83
CA ALA A 317 30.59 -5.76 -4.43
C ALA A 317 32.10 -5.78 -4.18
N LYS A 318 32.56 -5.11 -3.11
CA LYS A 318 33.97 -5.09 -2.70
C LYS A 318 34.33 -6.29 -1.81
N ASP A 319 33.34 -6.91 -1.18
CA ASP A 319 33.50 -8.07 -0.32
C ASP A 319 32.38 -9.09 -0.56
N ASP A 320 32.68 -10.17 -1.29
CA ASP A 320 31.69 -11.19 -1.62
C ASP A 320 31.19 -12.00 -0.41
N LYS A 321 31.84 -11.87 0.76
CA LYS A 321 31.45 -12.55 2.01
C LYS A 321 30.56 -11.70 2.90
N LYS A 322 30.02 -10.60 2.38
CA LYS A 322 29.06 -9.75 3.06
C LYS A 322 27.75 -9.67 2.29
N PRO A 323 26.63 -9.35 2.97
CA PRO A 323 25.37 -9.13 2.29
C PRO A 323 25.50 -8.09 1.18
N LYS A 324 24.85 -8.36 0.06
CA LYS A 324 24.97 -7.58 -1.17
C LYS A 324 23.71 -7.68 -2.00
N GLY A 325 23.56 -6.75 -2.94
CA GLY A 325 22.43 -6.72 -3.85
C GLY A 325 22.59 -5.64 -4.91
N THR A 326 21.54 -5.43 -5.68
CA THR A 326 21.52 -4.49 -6.81
C THR A 326 20.33 -3.55 -6.73
N LEU A 327 20.50 -2.31 -7.15
CA LEU A 327 19.48 -1.27 -7.29
C LEU A 327 19.20 -1.01 -8.76
N ALA A 328 17.93 -0.93 -9.13
CA ALA A 328 17.48 -0.39 -10.40
C ALA A 328 16.68 0.89 -10.17
N VAL A 329 16.85 1.89 -11.04
CA VAL A 329 16.04 3.11 -11.02
C VAL A 329 14.62 2.77 -11.50
N ALA A 330 13.62 3.34 -10.83
CA ALA A 330 12.23 3.15 -11.17
C ALA A 330 11.48 4.48 -11.30
N ARG A 331 10.39 4.48 -12.08
CA ARG A 331 9.43 5.59 -12.14
C ARG A 331 8.61 5.65 -10.85
N SER A 332 7.83 6.72 -10.68
CA SER A 332 6.82 6.83 -9.61
C SER A 332 5.80 5.69 -9.62
N THR A 333 5.55 5.08 -10.78
CA THR A 333 4.69 3.91 -10.96
C THR A 333 5.37 2.59 -10.56
N LEU A 334 6.61 2.66 -10.10
CA LEU A 334 7.49 1.55 -9.72
C LEU A 334 7.96 0.64 -10.88
N MET A 335 7.70 1.04 -12.13
CA MET A 335 8.28 0.39 -13.30
C MET A 335 9.75 0.75 -13.46
N THR A 336 10.56 -0.25 -13.76
CA THR A 336 11.96 -0.10 -14.16
C THR A 336 12.08 -0.01 -15.68
N TYR A 337 13.16 0.59 -16.15
CA TYR A 337 13.46 0.72 -17.58
C TYR A 337 13.93 -0.61 -18.19
N GLU A 338 15.22 -0.94 -18.05
CA GLU A 338 15.80 -2.21 -18.48
C GLU A 338 16.63 -2.77 -17.32
N PRO A 339 16.00 -3.33 -16.28
CA PRO A 339 16.69 -3.68 -15.03
C PRO A 339 17.80 -4.73 -15.23
N LEU A 340 17.76 -5.51 -16.32
CA LEU A 340 18.83 -6.44 -16.66
C LEU A 340 20.17 -5.71 -16.85
N ASN A 341 20.16 -4.58 -17.57
CA ASN A 341 21.35 -3.80 -17.93
C ASN A 341 21.60 -2.65 -16.94
N ASP A 342 20.53 -2.06 -16.42
CA ASP A 342 20.61 -0.84 -15.63
C ASP A 342 20.93 -1.07 -14.18
N ARG A 343 20.59 -2.24 -13.60
CA ARG A 343 20.88 -2.48 -12.18
C ARG A 343 22.38 -2.33 -11.88
N LYS A 344 22.71 -1.62 -10.80
CA LYS A 344 24.07 -1.51 -10.25
C LYS A 344 24.01 -1.86 -8.77
N GLY A 345 25.11 -2.34 -8.21
CA GLY A 345 25.04 -2.91 -6.88
C GLY A 345 26.37 -2.99 -6.18
N GLY A 346 26.30 -3.59 -5.01
CA GLY A 346 27.45 -3.89 -4.16
C GLY A 346 26.99 -4.26 -2.76
N ASN A 347 27.83 -4.00 -1.77
CA ASN A 347 27.60 -4.49 -0.41
C ASN A 347 26.60 -3.65 0.36
N ILE A 348 25.70 -4.30 1.10
CA ILE A 348 24.90 -3.65 2.13
C ILE A 348 25.84 -3.37 3.30
N LEU A 349 26.04 -2.10 3.61
CA LEU A 349 26.92 -1.66 4.70
C LEU A 349 26.18 -1.66 6.04
N LYS A 350 24.91 -1.25 6.02
CA LYS A 350 24.07 -1.07 7.22
C LYS A 350 22.60 -1.29 6.89
N THR A 351 21.88 -1.79 7.87
CA THR A 351 20.41 -1.83 7.92
C THR A 351 19.97 -1.08 9.17
N ASN A 352 19.11 -0.09 9.00
CA ASN A 352 18.60 0.77 10.06
C ASN A 352 17.09 0.61 10.20
N GLN A 353 16.59 0.85 11.41
CA GLN A 353 15.17 1.02 11.66
C GLN A 353 14.83 2.52 11.59
N VAL A 354 13.74 2.85 10.90
CA VAL A 354 13.20 4.20 10.77
C VAL A 354 11.74 4.21 11.23
N PRO A 355 11.15 5.38 11.56
CA PRO A 355 9.76 5.43 12.01
C PRO A 355 8.80 4.81 10.98
N LEU A 356 7.90 3.93 11.46
CA LEU A 356 6.75 3.50 10.68
C LEU A 356 5.77 4.67 10.57
N VAL A 357 5.52 5.08 9.34
CA VAL A 357 4.57 6.14 8.96
C VAL A 357 3.87 5.69 7.68
N PRO A 358 2.72 6.27 7.30
CA PRO A 358 2.04 5.86 6.07
C PRO A 358 2.97 5.91 4.85
N GLY A 359 3.17 4.76 4.21
CA GLY A 359 4.07 4.60 3.07
C GLY A 359 5.49 4.14 3.40
N CYS A 360 5.90 4.06 4.67
CA CYS A 360 7.20 3.58 5.10
C CYS A 360 7.07 2.25 5.87
N CYS A 361 7.82 1.22 5.46
CA CYS A 361 7.81 -0.07 6.17
C CYS A 361 8.69 -0.09 7.43
N GLY A 362 9.44 0.98 7.71
CA GLY A 362 10.32 1.09 8.88
C GLY A 362 11.74 0.61 8.67
N VAL A 363 12.13 0.20 7.46
CA VAL A 363 13.48 -0.31 7.17
C VAL A 363 14.20 0.57 6.15
N GLN A 364 15.47 0.87 6.44
CA GLN A 364 16.39 1.59 5.58
C GLN A 364 17.69 0.81 5.43
N ILE A 365 18.31 0.84 4.25
CA ILE A 365 19.65 0.29 4.02
C ILE A 365 20.62 1.36 3.55
N GLN A 366 21.91 1.15 3.80
CA GLN A 366 23.00 1.87 3.14
C GLN A 366 23.74 0.88 2.23
N LEU A 367 23.67 1.09 0.92
CA LEU A 367 24.32 0.26 -0.07
C LEU A 367 25.57 0.95 -0.60
N GLN A 368 26.70 0.24 -0.65
CA GLN A 368 27.87 0.69 -1.41
C GLN A 368 27.77 0.16 -2.83
N CYS A 369 27.66 1.06 -3.79
CA CYS A 369 27.56 0.72 -5.20
C CYS A 369 28.95 0.74 -5.85
N GLY A 370 29.23 -0.21 -6.74
CA GLY A 370 30.42 -0.13 -7.60
C GLY A 370 30.31 0.93 -8.70
N LEU A 371 29.09 1.36 -9.02
CA LEU A 371 28.81 2.45 -9.95
C LEU A 371 27.55 3.19 -9.49
N LEU A 372 27.63 4.51 -9.41
CA LEU A 372 26.47 5.37 -9.20
C LEU A 372 25.82 5.73 -10.53
N LEU A 373 24.49 5.65 -10.59
CA LEU A 373 23.71 6.08 -11.74
C LEU A 373 23.11 7.45 -11.48
N GLU A 374 22.83 8.17 -12.55
CA GLU A 374 22.19 9.50 -12.49
C GLU A 374 20.85 9.49 -11.74
N GLY A 375 20.11 8.38 -11.78
CA GLY A 375 18.84 8.23 -11.07
C GLY A 375 18.96 7.89 -9.58
N TYR A 376 20.17 7.66 -9.05
CA TYR A 376 20.37 7.55 -7.60
C TYR A 376 20.49 8.97 -7.04
N ARG A 377 19.36 9.63 -6.78
CA ARG A 377 19.30 10.98 -6.22
C ARG A 377 18.26 11.05 -5.11
N PRO A 378 18.45 11.90 -4.08
CA PRO A 378 17.46 12.05 -3.01
C PRO A 378 16.04 12.29 -3.55
N GLY A 379 15.09 11.50 -3.06
CA GLY A 379 13.68 11.50 -3.48
C GLY A 379 13.38 10.73 -4.76
N GLU A 380 14.36 10.17 -5.46
CA GLU A 380 14.14 9.29 -6.61
C GLU A 380 13.83 7.85 -6.19
N ILE A 381 13.06 7.16 -7.01
CA ILE A 381 12.51 5.84 -6.72
C ILE A 381 13.43 4.75 -7.26
N VAL A 382 13.62 3.70 -6.47
CA VAL A 382 14.47 2.55 -6.80
C VAL A 382 13.80 1.23 -6.44
N ARG A 383 14.28 0.16 -7.07
CA ARG A 383 13.97 -1.24 -6.73
C ARG A 383 15.25 -1.93 -6.29
N PHE A 384 15.25 -2.49 -5.08
CA PHE A 384 16.37 -3.27 -4.55
C PHE A 384 16.15 -4.76 -4.75
N PHE A 385 17.19 -5.45 -5.20
CA PHE A 385 17.23 -6.90 -5.39
C PHE A 385 18.37 -7.46 -4.53
N PRO A 386 18.05 -8.14 -3.41
CA PRO A 386 19.02 -8.93 -2.65
C PRO A 386 19.73 -9.93 -3.57
N ALA A 387 21.01 -10.20 -3.34
CA ALA A 387 21.78 -11.12 -4.18
C ALA A 387 21.29 -12.58 -4.09
N SER A 388 20.55 -12.94 -3.04
CA SER A 388 19.92 -14.25 -2.89
C SER A 388 18.70 -14.44 -3.79
N TRP A 389 18.19 -13.37 -4.42
CA TRP A 389 17.04 -13.46 -5.31
C TRP A 389 17.48 -13.69 -6.74
N GLU A 390 16.85 -14.66 -7.39
CA GLU A 390 16.99 -14.85 -8.82
C GLU A 390 16.37 -13.66 -9.56
N PHE A 391 17.14 -13.07 -10.46
CA PHE A 391 16.64 -12.00 -11.30
C PHE A 391 16.02 -12.57 -12.56
N VAL A 392 14.82 -12.11 -12.88
CA VAL A 392 14.10 -12.47 -14.11
C VAL A 392 13.78 -11.22 -14.92
N ALA A 393 13.85 -11.34 -16.24
CA ALA A 393 13.34 -10.28 -17.11
C ALA A 393 11.80 -10.24 -17.03
N LEU A 394 11.24 -9.05 -16.91
CA LEU A 394 9.79 -8.85 -16.94
C LEU A 394 9.27 -8.93 -18.39
N PRO A 395 7.98 -9.26 -18.61
CA PRO A 395 7.34 -9.08 -19.91
C PRO A 395 7.48 -7.63 -20.41
N SER A 396 7.56 -7.43 -21.73
CA SER A 396 7.75 -6.12 -22.34
C SER A 396 6.69 -5.11 -21.88
N GLU A 397 5.44 -5.54 -21.79
CA GLU A 397 4.27 -4.71 -21.49
C GLU A 397 4.27 -4.18 -20.04
N GLU A 398 5.10 -4.78 -19.18
CA GLU A 398 5.29 -4.38 -17.78
C GLU A 398 6.57 -3.55 -17.56
N GLN A 399 7.36 -3.38 -18.61
CA GLN A 399 8.53 -2.51 -18.62
C GLN A 399 8.14 -1.13 -19.17
N PHE A 400 8.96 -0.12 -18.87
CA PHE A 400 8.69 1.24 -19.32
C PHE A 400 8.51 1.38 -20.84
N PHE A 401 9.29 0.66 -21.64
CA PHE A 401 9.32 0.83 -23.10
C PHE A 401 8.45 -0.12 -23.92
N GLY A 402 7.97 -1.23 -23.37
CA GLY A 402 7.23 -2.21 -24.16
C GLY A 402 5.76 -1.86 -24.38
N ARG A 403 5.40 -0.57 -24.26
CA ARG A 403 4.01 -0.08 -24.36
C ARG A 403 3.77 0.89 -25.52
N GLU A 404 4.78 1.08 -26.39
CA GLU A 404 4.67 1.86 -27.64
C GLU A 404 3.83 1.18 -28.72
#